data_AF-V6JL13-F1
#
_entry.id   AF-V6JL13-F1
#
_cell.length_a   1.000
_cell.length_b   1.000
_cell.length_c   1.000
_cell.angle_alpha   90.00
_cell.angle_beta   90.00
_cell.angle_gamma   90.00
#
_symmetry.space_group_name_H-M   'P 1'
#
loop_
_entity.id
_entity.type
_entity.pdbx_description
1 polymer ?
#
loop_
_entity_poly.entity_id
_entity_poly.type
_entity_poly.pdbx_seq_one_letter_code
_entity_poly.pdbx_strand_id
1 'polypeptide(L)'
;MVMRRRVASHKSESVFPAPKGSKLNTTSFYEEVWRLWVDSHEAVPDRLGRPSRLPGMKAVAGIEGLVPHGLRHSMKVWLDELKHPRVAVEERIRHVIPGVEGTYSHTTPAMELGISADLQRLWEGSVAVKDHHREWEEARPGLPEKRREKSISQESPNLENQDQEDTEAA
;
A
#
# COMPACT_ATOMS: atom_id res chain seq x y z
N MET A 1 5.75 5.22 -17.28
CA MET A 1 5.87 3.75 -17.48
C MET A 1 5.54 2.94 -16.22
N VAL A 2 5.87 3.43 -15.02
CA VAL A 2 5.67 2.73 -13.72
C VAL A 2 4.21 2.39 -13.40
N MET A 3 3.26 3.33 -13.55
CA MET A 3 1.85 3.04 -13.21
C MET A 3 1.22 1.98 -14.10
N ARG A 4 1.52 1.98 -15.42
CA ARG A 4 1.03 0.93 -16.33
C ARG A 4 1.56 -0.45 -15.95
N ARG A 5 2.85 -0.54 -15.58
CA ARG A 5 3.45 -1.77 -15.06
C ARG A 5 2.76 -2.23 -13.76
N ARG A 6 2.43 -1.29 -12.87
CA ARG A 6 1.71 -1.61 -11.62
C ARG A 6 0.32 -2.19 -11.90
N VAL A 7 -0.48 -1.54 -12.75
CA VAL A 7 -1.81 -2.05 -13.12
C VAL A 7 -1.72 -3.45 -13.74
N ALA A 8 -0.75 -3.67 -14.65
CA ALA A 8 -0.56 -4.98 -15.27
C ALA A 8 -0.10 -6.08 -14.30
N SER A 9 0.39 -5.73 -13.10
CA SER A 9 0.89 -6.70 -12.12
C SER A 9 -0.21 -7.39 -11.31
N HIS A 10 -1.47 -6.96 -11.41
CA HIS A 10 -2.58 -7.51 -10.64
C HIS A 10 -3.90 -7.51 -11.42
N LYS A 11 -4.86 -8.34 -10.99
CA LYS A 11 -6.20 -8.44 -11.60
C LYS A 11 -7.21 -7.39 -11.10
N SER A 12 -6.82 -6.52 -10.16
CA SER A 12 -7.71 -5.48 -9.65
C SER A 12 -7.88 -4.34 -10.65
N GLU A 13 -9.09 -3.78 -10.70
CA GLU A 13 -9.41 -2.55 -11.43
C GLU A 13 -8.68 -1.32 -10.83
N SER A 14 -8.37 -1.36 -9.53
CA SER A 14 -7.70 -0.26 -8.84
C SER A 14 -6.19 -0.32 -9.03
N VAL A 15 -5.55 0.83 -9.33
CA VAL A 15 -4.08 0.93 -9.48
C VAL A 15 -3.34 0.51 -8.21
N PHE A 16 -3.92 0.81 -7.04
CA PHE A 16 -3.42 0.40 -5.74
C PHE A 16 -4.50 -0.38 -5.00
N PRO A 17 -4.57 -1.72 -5.18
CA PRO A 17 -5.56 -2.53 -4.52
C PRO A 17 -5.23 -2.73 -3.03
N ALA A 18 -6.28 -2.87 -2.21
CA ALA A 18 -6.16 -3.42 -0.88
C ALA A 18 -5.63 -4.88 -0.94
N PRO A 19 -5.14 -5.45 0.17
CA PRO A 19 -4.58 -6.82 0.18
C PRO A 19 -5.53 -7.91 -0.38
N LYS A 20 -6.84 -7.70 -0.32
CA LYS A 20 -7.86 -8.60 -0.87
C LYS A 20 -8.26 -8.30 -2.33
N GLY A 21 -7.59 -7.35 -2.99
CA GLY A 21 -7.89 -6.94 -4.37
C GLY A 21 -8.97 -5.87 -4.53
N SER A 22 -9.65 -5.46 -3.45
CA SER A 22 -10.67 -4.42 -3.45
C SER A 22 -10.08 -2.99 -3.49
N LYS A 23 -10.94 -1.97 -3.61
CA LYS A 23 -10.55 -0.58 -3.38
C LYS A 23 -10.02 -0.41 -1.95
N LEU A 24 -8.97 0.41 -1.82
CA LEU A 24 -8.44 0.80 -0.51
C LEU A 24 -9.47 1.69 0.20
N ASN A 25 -9.84 1.35 1.43
CA ASN A 25 -10.77 2.15 2.21
C ASN A 25 -10.07 3.44 2.65
N THR A 26 -10.61 4.60 2.29
CA THR A 26 -10.05 5.91 2.63
C THR A 26 -10.33 6.31 4.08
N THR A 27 -11.41 5.82 4.68
CA THR A 27 -11.80 6.18 6.06
C THR A 27 -10.84 5.59 7.08
N SER A 28 -10.32 4.39 6.83
CA SER A 28 -9.34 3.74 7.70
C SER A 28 -7.89 3.90 7.23
N PHE A 29 -7.67 4.51 6.07
CA PHE A 29 -6.33 4.69 5.48
C PHE A 29 -5.36 5.40 6.43
N TYR A 30 -5.84 6.37 7.20
CA TYR A 30 -5.01 7.16 8.10
C TYR A 30 -4.40 6.29 9.21
N GLU A 31 -5.25 5.58 9.95
CA GLU A 31 -4.85 4.74 11.08
C GLU A 31 -4.24 3.40 10.65
N GLU A 32 -4.82 2.75 9.65
CA GLU A 32 -4.44 1.38 9.26
C GLU A 32 -3.26 1.32 8.28
N VAL A 33 -2.87 2.44 7.69
CA VAL A 33 -1.82 2.45 6.65
C VAL A 33 -0.84 3.61 6.87
N TRP A 34 -1.33 4.84 6.89
CA TRP A 34 -0.46 6.02 6.89
C TRP A 34 0.39 6.11 8.16
N ARG A 35 -0.22 6.02 9.35
CA ARG A 35 0.51 6.08 10.63
C ARG A 35 1.55 4.96 10.75
N LEU A 36 1.25 3.76 10.25
CA LEU A 36 2.19 2.63 10.26
C LEU A 36 3.45 2.88 9.42
N TRP A 37 3.35 3.70 8.37
CA TRP A 37 4.50 4.08 7.54
C TRP A 37 5.31 5.23 8.16
N VAL A 38 4.64 6.17 8.81
CA VAL A 38 5.27 7.34 9.44
C VAL A 38 5.91 7.00 10.79
N ASP A 39 5.26 6.16 11.60
CA ASP A 39 5.65 5.89 12.99
C ASP A 39 6.45 4.60 13.18
N SER A 40 6.72 3.86 12.10
CA SER A 40 7.13 2.45 12.12
C SER A 40 5.99 1.49 12.48
N HIS A 41 6.13 0.25 12.03
CA HIS A 41 5.25 -0.87 12.34
C HIS A 41 6.10 -2.11 12.57
N GLU A 42 5.97 -2.72 13.74
CA GLU A 42 6.51 -4.07 13.99
C GLU A 42 5.46 -5.14 13.64
N ALA A 43 5.82 -6.10 12.79
CA ALA A 43 4.88 -7.12 12.35
C ALA A 43 4.72 -8.25 13.38
N VAL A 44 3.97 -7.96 14.44
CA VAL A 44 3.69 -8.90 15.53
C VAL A 44 2.56 -9.88 15.13
N PRO A 45 2.70 -11.20 15.36
CA PRO A 45 1.61 -12.16 15.20
C PRO A 45 0.41 -11.82 16.08
N ASP A 46 -0.80 -12.17 15.64
CA ASP A 46 -1.98 -11.99 16.50
C ASP A 46 -2.00 -12.98 17.68
N ARG A 47 -2.97 -12.82 18.60
CA ARG A 47 -3.12 -13.70 19.78
C ARG A 47 -3.29 -15.19 19.44
N LEU A 48 -3.64 -15.52 18.20
CA LEU A 48 -3.81 -16.87 17.69
C LEU A 48 -2.60 -17.35 16.86
N GLY A 49 -1.49 -16.60 16.90
CA GLY A 49 -0.25 -16.91 16.18
C GLY A 49 -0.31 -16.66 14.68
N ARG A 50 -1.35 -15.98 14.18
CA ARG A 50 -1.48 -15.69 12.74
C ARG A 50 -0.53 -14.55 12.37
N PRO A 51 0.18 -14.65 11.23
CA PRO A 51 1.14 -13.63 10.84
C PRO A 51 0.45 -12.27 10.62
N SER A 52 1.16 -11.19 10.95
CA SER A 52 0.68 -9.83 10.65
C SER A 52 0.34 -9.69 9.16
N ARG A 53 -0.77 -9.00 8.88
CA ARG A 53 -1.24 -8.72 7.52
C ARG A 53 -0.31 -7.76 6.77
N LEU A 54 0.41 -6.92 7.51
CA LEU A 54 1.39 -5.98 6.98
C LEU A 54 2.80 -6.43 7.38
N PRO A 55 3.80 -6.28 6.49
CA PRO A 55 5.19 -6.51 6.86
C PRO A 55 5.66 -5.48 7.88
N GLY A 56 6.76 -5.80 8.57
CA GLY A 56 7.42 -4.82 9.43
C GLY A 56 7.94 -3.67 8.58
N MET A 57 7.84 -2.45 9.08
CA MET A 57 8.28 -1.23 8.40
C MET A 57 8.93 -0.31 9.42
N LYS A 58 10.05 0.31 9.05
CA LYS A 58 10.65 1.38 9.85
C LYS A 58 10.14 2.74 9.38
N ALA A 59 9.99 3.66 10.31
CA ALA A 59 9.74 5.07 10.03
C ALA A 59 10.83 5.62 9.12
N VAL A 60 10.42 6.41 8.14
CA VAL A 60 11.36 7.20 7.35
C VAL A 60 11.79 8.40 8.20
N ALA A 61 13.08 8.62 8.37
CA ALA A 61 13.59 9.76 9.13
C ALA A 61 13.18 11.09 8.48
N GLY A 62 12.82 12.08 9.31
CA GLY A 62 12.52 13.45 8.85
C GLY A 62 11.10 13.64 8.31
N ILE A 63 10.23 12.63 8.42
CA ILE A 63 8.78 12.75 8.12
C ILE A 63 7.91 12.55 9.35
N GLU A 64 8.48 12.67 10.55
CA GLU A 64 7.75 12.51 11.80
C GLU A 64 6.59 13.50 11.87
N GLY A 65 5.39 12.99 12.15
CA GLY A 65 4.17 13.81 12.20
C GLY A 65 3.67 14.29 10.83
N LEU A 66 4.27 13.86 9.72
CA LEU A 66 3.75 14.15 8.38
C LEU A 66 2.36 13.54 8.23
N VAL A 67 1.44 14.32 7.68
CA VAL A 67 0.07 13.90 7.38
C VAL A 67 -0.15 13.89 5.87
N PRO A 68 -1.12 13.12 5.32
CA PRO A 68 -1.37 13.10 3.88
C PRO A 68 -1.70 14.49 3.31
N HIS A 69 -2.34 15.36 4.11
CA HIS A 69 -2.54 16.76 3.71
C HIS A 69 -1.23 17.55 3.62
N GLY A 70 -0.26 17.24 4.48
CA GLY A 70 1.11 17.78 4.41
C GLY A 70 1.77 17.43 3.08
N LEU A 71 1.60 16.21 2.56
CA LEU A 71 2.11 15.83 1.23
C LEU A 71 1.52 16.71 0.11
N ARG A 72 0.23 17.05 0.20
CA ARG A 72 -0.40 17.96 -0.77
C ARG A 72 0.22 19.36 -0.72
N HIS A 73 0.52 19.86 0.47
CA HIS A 73 1.22 21.14 0.64
C HIS A 73 2.66 21.07 0.10
N SER A 74 3.40 20.01 0.40
CA SER A 74 4.75 19.80 -0.14
C SER A 74 4.76 19.81 -1.66
N MET A 75 3.75 19.19 -2.30
CA MET A 75 3.62 19.21 -3.75
C MET A 75 3.46 20.64 -4.29
N LYS A 76 2.65 21.49 -3.65
CA LYS A 76 2.54 22.90 -4.05
C LYS A 76 3.90 23.60 -3.98
N VAL A 77 4.61 23.43 -2.85
CA VAL A 77 5.94 24.06 -2.64
C VAL A 77 6.93 23.62 -3.72
N TRP A 78 7.03 22.33 -4.02
CA TRP A 78 7.93 21.84 -5.06
C TRP A 78 7.61 22.43 -6.44
N LEU A 79 6.32 22.53 -6.79
CA LEU A 79 5.94 23.10 -8.09
C LEU A 79 6.24 24.60 -8.17
N ASP A 80 6.11 25.34 -7.05
CA ASP A 80 6.51 26.75 -6.95
C ASP A 80 8.04 26.92 -7.05
N GLU A 81 8.82 26.02 -6.45
CA GLU A 81 10.28 25.99 -6.55
C GLU A 81 10.75 25.71 -7.97
N LEU A 82 10.09 24.75 -8.64
CA LEU A 82 10.31 24.39 -10.05
C LEU A 82 9.80 25.45 -11.05
N LYS A 83 9.21 26.55 -10.56
CA LYS A 83 8.76 27.69 -11.36
C LYS A 83 7.66 27.35 -12.38
N HIS A 84 6.77 26.41 -12.05
CA HIS A 84 5.59 26.18 -12.87
C HIS A 84 4.62 27.37 -12.82
N PRO A 85 3.86 27.64 -13.90
CA PRO A 85 2.85 28.70 -13.89
C PRO A 85 1.81 28.46 -12.80
N ARG A 86 1.46 29.53 -12.07
CA ARG A 86 0.49 29.47 -10.96
C ARG A 86 -0.83 28.80 -11.35
N VAL A 87 -1.35 29.08 -12.54
CA VAL A 87 -2.59 28.45 -13.03
C VAL A 87 -2.52 26.93 -13.01
N ALA A 88 -1.42 26.35 -13.48
CA ALA A 88 -1.21 24.92 -13.53
C ALA A 88 -1.01 24.33 -12.13
N VAL A 89 -0.30 25.03 -11.24
CA VAL A 89 -0.10 24.60 -9.86
C VAL A 89 -1.43 24.57 -9.10
N GLU A 90 -2.19 25.67 -9.13
CA GLU A 90 -3.46 25.81 -8.42
C GLU A 90 -4.53 24.86 -8.98
N GLU A 91 -4.63 24.68 -10.30
CA GLU A 91 -5.56 23.70 -10.89
C GLU A 91 -5.22 22.26 -10.47
N ARG A 92 -3.93 21.90 -10.47
CA ARG A 92 -3.47 20.55 -10.08
C ARG A 92 -3.72 20.22 -8.62
N ILE A 93 -3.60 21.21 -7.74
CA ILE A 93 -4.03 21.08 -6.34
C ILE A 93 -5.53 21.34 -6.18
N ARG A 94 -6.33 21.51 -7.25
CA ARG A 94 -7.78 21.80 -7.19
C ARG A 94 -8.13 23.01 -6.33
N HIS A 95 -7.38 24.08 -6.46
CA HIS A 95 -7.74 25.38 -5.92
C HIS A 95 -8.44 26.22 -6.98
N VAL A 96 -9.35 27.08 -6.52
CA VAL A 96 -9.99 28.08 -7.36
C VAL A 96 -9.14 29.34 -7.29
N ILE A 97 -8.70 29.84 -8.45
CA ILE A 97 -7.98 31.11 -8.54
C ILE A 97 -9.01 32.24 -8.52
N PRO A 98 -8.94 33.17 -7.55
CA PRO A 98 -9.91 34.26 -7.50
C PRO A 98 -9.65 35.31 -8.60
N GLY A 99 -10.71 35.98 -9.03
CA GLY A 99 -10.64 37.17 -9.87
C GLY A 99 -10.47 36.91 -11.37
N VAL A 100 -9.99 37.94 -12.07
CA VAL A 100 -9.82 37.96 -13.53
C VAL A 100 -8.86 36.86 -13.99
N GLU A 101 -7.77 36.63 -13.25
CA GLU A 101 -6.79 35.60 -13.55
C GLU A 101 -7.46 34.22 -13.66
N GLY A 102 -8.27 33.82 -12.68
CA GLY A 102 -8.98 32.53 -12.70
C GLY A 102 -10.07 32.43 -13.77
N THR A 103 -10.51 33.55 -14.32
CA THR A 103 -11.50 33.58 -15.41
C THR A 103 -10.85 33.31 -16.77
N TYR A 104 -9.63 33.78 -16.98
CA TYR A 104 -8.97 33.77 -18.29
C TYR A 104 -7.73 32.87 -18.38
N SER A 105 -7.24 32.36 -17.25
CA SER A 105 -6.09 31.46 -17.23
C SER A 105 -6.57 30.02 -17.28
N HIS A 106 -5.98 29.24 -18.18
CA HIS A 106 -6.24 27.81 -18.29
C HIS A 106 -4.93 27.04 -18.34
N THR A 107 -4.92 25.88 -17.69
CA THR A 107 -3.80 24.97 -17.80
C THR A 107 -3.76 24.38 -19.19
N THR A 108 -2.58 24.45 -19.82
CA THR A 108 -2.36 23.82 -21.13
C THR A 108 -1.77 22.41 -20.96
N PRO A 109 -1.97 21.50 -21.92
CA PRO A 109 -1.33 20.19 -21.89
C PRO A 109 0.20 20.26 -21.75
N ALA A 110 0.84 21.28 -22.33
CA ALA A 110 2.29 21.49 -22.23
C ALA A 110 2.73 21.78 -20.78
N MET A 111 1.95 22.54 -20.02
CA MET A 111 2.23 22.83 -18.61
C MET A 111 2.11 21.56 -17.75
N GLU A 112 1.08 20.74 -17.96
CA GLU A 112 0.91 19.45 -17.28
C GLU A 112 2.03 18.45 -17.60
N LEU A 113 2.47 18.43 -18.86
CA LEU A 113 3.62 17.61 -19.28
C LEU A 113 4.91 18.08 -18.62
N GLY A 114 5.13 19.39 -18.51
CA GLY A 114 6.24 19.98 -17.77
C GLY A 114 6.25 19.55 -16.31
N ILE A 115 5.12 19.72 -15.62
CA ILE A 115 4.94 19.26 -14.23
C ILE A 115 5.24 17.76 -14.10
N SER A 116 4.72 16.96 -15.01
CA SER A 116 4.94 15.51 -14.99
C SER A 116 6.41 15.14 -15.17
N ALA A 117 7.13 15.85 -16.03
CA ALA A 117 8.56 15.64 -16.26
C ALA A 117 9.40 16.01 -15.04
N ASP A 118 9.13 17.16 -14.40
CA ASP A 118 9.90 17.60 -13.25
C ASP A 118 9.61 16.76 -11.99
N LEU A 119 8.35 16.35 -11.78
CA LEU A 119 8.03 15.39 -10.71
C LEU A 119 8.66 14.02 -10.96
N GLN A 120 8.73 13.57 -12.21
CA GLN A 120 9.45 12.35 -12.56
C GLN A 120 10.93 12.49 -12.22
N ARG A 121 11.56 13.63 -12.54
CA ARG A 121 12.97 13.91 -12.21
C ARG A 121 13.21 13.96 -10.70
N LEU A 122 12.33 14.60 -9.93
CA LEU A 122 12.41 14.60 -8.46
C LEU A 122 12.32 13.18 -7.89
N TRP A 123 11.42 12.35 -8.43
CA TRP A 123 11.29 10.95 -8.03
C TRP A 123 12.53 10.12 -8.41
N GLU A 124 13.05 10.26 -9.63
CA GLU A 124 14.27 9.57 -10.04
C GLU A 124 15.47 9.98 -9.19
N GLY A 125 15.56 11.27 -8.87
CA GLY A 125 16.56 11.82 -7.94
C GLY A 125 16.44 11.20 -6.55
N SER A 126 15.24 11.12 -5.99
CA SER A 126 15.04 10.56 -4.64
C SER A 126 15.32 9.05 -4.57
N VAL A 127 15.06 8.30 -5.64
CA VAL A 127 15.40 6.87 -5.73
C VAL A 127 16.90 6.64 -5.94
N ALA A 128 17.58 7.58 -6.60
CA ALA A 128 19.03 7.54 -6.80
C ALA A 128 19.83 7.90 -5.54
N VAL A 129 19.20 8.53 -4.54
CA VAL A 129 19.81 8.75 -3.22
C VAL A 129 20.13 7.38 -2.61
N LYS A 130 21.41 7.03 -2.63
CA LYS A 130 21.96 5.95 -1.81
C LYS A 130 22.16 6.50 -0.42
N ASP A 131 21.09 6.67 0.32
CA ASP A 131 21.22 6.79 1.76
C ASP A 131 21.77 5.46 2.29
N HIS A 132 22.81 5.53 3.11
CA HIS A 132 23.41 4.38 3.77
C HIS A 132 22.46 3.76 4.82
N HIS A 133 21.33 4.41 5.09
CA HIS A 133 20.22 3.94 5.93
C HIS A 133 19.10 3.28 5.12
N ARG A 134 19.43 2.41 4.17
CA ARG A 134 18.44 1.56 3.51
C ARG A 134 18.05 0.39 4.44
N GLU A 135 17.38 0.70 5.54
CA GLU A 135 16.90 -0.29 6.51
C GLU A 135 15.54 -0.89 6.14
N TRP A 136 15.38 -1.22 4.86
CA TRP A 136 14.39 -2.21 4.48
C TRP A 136 14.85 -3.54 5.04
N GLU A 137 14.04 -4.19 5.86
CA GLU A 137 14.20 -5.64 6.07
C GLU A 137 14.24 -6.33 4.70
N GLU A 138 15.05 -7.39 4.57
CA GLU A 138 15.06 -8.22 3.37
C GLU A 138 13.61 -8.60 2.99
N ALA A 139 13.29 -8.52 1.70
CA ALA A 139 11.96 -8.86 1.21
C ALA A 139 11.59 -10.25 1.73
N ARG A 140 10.52 -10.34 2.54
CA ARG A 140 10.05 -11.62 3.07
C ARG A 140 9.98 -12.63 1.94
N PRO A 141 10.54 -13.84 2.10
CA PRO A 141 10.39 -14.88 1.10
C PRO A 141 8.89 -15.04 0.81
N GLY A 142 8.56 -15.17 -0.48
CA GLY A 142 7.17 -15.36 -0.90
C GLY A 142 6.56 -16.50 -0.07
N LEU A 143 5.36 -16.26 0.47
CA LEU A 143 4.61 -17.30 1.21
C LEU A 143 4.68 -18.59 0.39
N PRO A 144 5.11 -19.73 0.98
CA PRO A 144 5.21 -20.97 0.24
C PRO A 144 3.84 -21.26 -0.37
N GLU A 145 3.83 -21.59 -1.66
CA GLU A 145 2.62 -21.97 -2.36
C GLU A 145 1.98 -23.12 -1.58
N LYS A 146 0.82 -22.86 -0.95
CA LYS A 146 0.11 -23.92 -0.23
C LYS A 146 -0.26 -24.99 -1.24
N ARG A 147 0.53 -26.06 -1.28
CA ARG A 147 0.17 -27.30 -1.94
C ARG A 147 -1.20 -27.68 -1.36
N ARG A 148 -2.22 -27.64 -2.20
CA ARG A 148 -3.55 -28.18 -1.87
C ARG A 148 -3.41 -29.70 -1.76
N GLU A 149 -2.85 -30.17 -0.65
CA GLU A 149 -2.97 -31.57 -0.29
C GLU A 149 -4.41 -31.75 0.18
N LYS A 150 -5.21 -32.33 -0.72
CA LYS A 150 -6.51 -32.89 -0.37
C LYS A 150 -6.21 -33.97 0.67
N SER A 151 -6.46 -33.67 1.94
CA SER A 151 -6.50 -34.70 2.98
C SER A 151 -7.58 -35.68 2.56
N ILE A 152 -7.14 -36.87 2.15
CA ILE A 152 -7.97 -38.04 1.92
C ILE A 152 -8.82 -38.24 3.18
N SER A 153 -10.13 -38.35 2.95
CA SER A 153 -11.16 -38.57 3.95
C SER A 153 -10.74 -39.69 4.89
N GLN A 154 -10.67 -39.40 6.19
CA GLN A 154 -10.73 -40.44 7.21
C GLN A 154 -12.12 -41.07 7.10
N GLU A 155 -12.16 -42.35 6.77
CA GLU A 155 -13.37 -43.16 6.78
C GLU A 155 -13.95 -43.18 8.20
N SER A 156 -15.25 -42.90 8.31
CA SER A 156 -16.01 -43.09 9.55
C SER A 156 -15.97 -44.56 9.95
N PRO A 157 -15.64 -44.93 11.21
CA PRO A 157 -15.69 -46.32 11.64
C PRO A 157 -17.11 -46.86 11.57
N ASN A 158 -17.27 -47.91 10.79
CA ASN A 158 -18.47 -48.73 10.67
C ASN A 158 -18.77 -49.36 12.04
N LEU A 159 -19.90 -48.99 12.65
CA LEU A 159 -20.42 -49.64 13.85
C LEU A 159 -21.20 -50.88 13.40
N GLU A 160 -20.60 -52.07 13.49
CA GLU A 160 -21.34 -53.29 13.81
C GLU A 160 -20.40 -54.47 14.15
N ASN A 161 -20.62 -54.99 15.38
CA ASN A 161 -20.54 -56.39 15.79
C ASN A 161 -19.18 -57.07 16.01
N GLN A 162 -18.80 -57.21 17.28
CA GLN A 162 -18.80 -58.46 18.08
C GLN A 162 -17.62 -58.50 19.05
N ASP A 163 -17.91 -58.77 20.33
CA ASP A 163 -17.14 -59.72 21.12
C ASP A 163 -18.13 -60.48 22.01
N GLN A 164 -18.27 -61.76 21.70
CA GLN A 164 -18.89 -62.76 22.56
C GLN A 164 -17.90 -63.17 23.65
N GLU A 165 -18.46 -63.39 24.83
CA GLU A 165 -18.10 -64.41 25.83
C GLU A 165 -16.73 -64.32 26.50
N ASP A 166 -16.76 -64.17 27.84
CA ASP A 166 -16.28 -65.24 28.72
C ASP A 166 -16.80 -65.11 30.17
N THR A 167 -17.64 -66.10 30.52
CA THR A 167 -17.69 -66.92 31.75
C THR A 167 -17.93 -66.35 33.18
N GLU A 168 -19.03 -66.86 33.76
CA GLU A 168 -19.26 -67.37 35.14
C GLU A 168 -18.68 -66.65 36.38
N ALA A 169 -19.57 -66.19 37.28
CA ALA A 169 -19.74 -66.75 38.64
C ALA A 169 -20.65 -65.87 39.54
N ALA A 170 -21.51 -66.57 40.30
CA ALA A 170 -22.38 -66.17 41.44
C ALA A 170 -23.85 -65.85 41.13
#